data_AF-A0AAU4UPQ6-F1
#
_entry.id   AF-A0AAU4UPQ6-F1
#
_cell.length_a   1.000
_cell.length_b   1.000
_cell.length_c   1.000
_cell.angle_alpha   90.00
_cell.angle_beta   90.00
_cell.angle_gamma   90.00
#
_symmetry.space_group_name_H-M   'P 1'
#
loop_
_entity.id
_entity.type
_entity.pdbx_description
1 polymer ?
#
loop_
_entity_poly.entity_id
_entity_poly.type
_entity_poly.pdbx_seq_one_letter_code
_entity_poly.pdbx_strand_id
1 'polypeptide(L)'
;MLHQHAERRPTDASVVADGSPAHRAWCLLEDQYKIGWVIAGKLLARKRPRLLPVYDRVVRCALGHPPSFWTDLRTALREDDAALHHRILGLRQSAGLPETVSALRVADVAVWMAHPAPGHRCP
;
A
#
# COMPACT_ATOMS: atom_id res chain seq x y z
N MET A 1 -6.04 -22.79 -23.02
CA MET A 1 -4.57 -22.65 -22.99
C MET A 1 -4.24 -21.98 -21.67
N LEU A 2 -3.71 -22.75 -20.71
CA LEU A 2 -3.49 -22.30 -19.33
C LEU A 2 -2.31 -21.31 -19.31
N HIS A 3 -2.60 -20.03 -19.08
CA HIS A 3 -1.57 -19.07 -18.71
C HIS A 3 -1.11 -19.42 -17.28
N GLN A 4 -0.06 -20.23 -17.19
CA GLN A 4 0.72 -20.38 -15.97
C GLN A 4 1.34 -19.01 -15.66
N HIS A 5 0.67 -18.26 -14.78
CA HIS A 5 1.22 -17.02 -14.26
C HIS A 5 2.38 -17.36 -13.33
N ALA A 6 3.58 -16.93 -13.74
CA ALA A 6 4.81 -17.03 -12.98
C ALA A 6 4.56 -16.68 -11.50
N GLU A 7 4.79 -17.68 -10.66
CA GLU A 7 4.64 -17.63 -9.22
C GLU A 7 5.59 -16.58 -8.67
N ARG A 8 5.04 -15.39 -8.40
CA ARG A 8 5.80 -14.28 -7.86
C ARG A 8 6.17 -14.66 -6.43
N ARG A 9 7.45 -14.95 -6.18
CA ARG A 9 7.98 -15.22 -4.83
C ARG A 9 7.39 -14.20 -3.85
N PRO A 10 6.92 -14.64 -2.67
CA PRO A 10 6.44 -13.73 -1.65
C PRO A 10 7.53 -12.69 -1.39
N THR A 11 7.17 -11.42 -1.55
CA THR A 11 8.09 -10.32 -1.33
C THR A 11 8.61 -10.39 0.11
N ASP A 12 9.93 -10.53 0.27
CA ASP A 12 10.59 -10.66 1.58
C ASP A 12 10.29 -9.44 2.47
N ALA A 13 10.10 -9.65 3.77
CA ALA A 13 9.91 -8.54 4.72
C ALA A 13 11.09 -7.55 4.68
N SER A 14 12.30 -8.07 4.38
CA SER A 14 13.52 -7.28 4.24
C SER A 14 13.45 -6.16 3.20
N VAL A 15 12.50 -6.19 2.25
CA VAL A 15 12.40 -5.15 1.22
C VAL A 15 11.53 -3.96 1.61
N VAL A 16 10.78 -4.02 2.71
CA VAL A 16 9.92 -2.92 3.20
C VAL A 16 10.22 -2.47 4.63
N ALA A 17 11.05 -3.19 5.38
CA ALA A 17 11.48 -2.80 6.71
C ALA A 17 12.33 -1.52 6.72
N ASP A 18 12.59 -0.96 7.89
CA ASP A 18 13.52 0.16 8.04
C ASP A 18 14.92 -0.23 7.53
N GLY A 19 15.57 0.71 6.84
CA GLY A 19 16.86 0.45 6.18
C GLY A 19 16.77 -0.42 4.91
N SER A 20 15.60 -0.95 4.55
CA SER A 20 15.39 -1.73 3.32
C SER A 20 15.67 -0.92 2.04
N PRO A 21 15.80 -1.57 0.87
CA PRO A 21 15.85 -0.86 -0.40
C PRO A 21 14.68 0.09 -0.66
N ALA A 22 13.46 -0.25 -0.21
CA ALA A 22 12.31 0.66 -0.35
C ALA A 22 12.45 1.88 0.57
N HIS A 23 12.85 1.68 1.82
CA HIS A 23 13.10 2.75 2.78
C HIS A 23 14.19 3.70 2.27
N ARG A 24 15.33 3.16 1.82
CA ARG A 24 16.42 3.98 1.25
C ARG A 24 15.98 4.76 0.01
N ALA A 25 15.23 4.14 -0.90
CA ALA A 25 14.71 4.83 -2.08
C ALA A 25 13.75 5.97 -1.68
N TRP A 26 12.98 5.79 -0.62
CA TRP A 26 12.09 6.83 -0.11
C TRP A 26 12.85 7.98 0.54
N CYS A 27 13.85 7.72 1.38
CA CYS A 27 14.72 8.76 1.94
C CYS A 27 15.39 9.58 0.83
N LEU A 28 16.00 8.91 -0.17
CA LEU A 28 16.65 9.58 -1.29
C LEU A 28 15.70 10.49 -2.08
N LEU A 29 14.43 10.09 -2.22
CA LEU A 29 13.40 10.91 -2.87
C LEU A 29 12.94 12.06 -1.96
N GLU A 30 12.74 11.79 -0.68
CA GLU A 30 12.32 12.79 0.31
C GLU A 30 13.35 13.93 0.44
N ASP A 31 14.64 13.59 0.40
CA ASP A 31 15.76 14.54 0.47
C ASP A 31 15.85 15.49 -0.74
N GLN A 32 15.08 15.24 -1.81
CA GLN A 32 15.05 16.12 -2.98
C GLN A 32 14.22 17.39 -2.71
N TYR A 33 14.65 18.51 -3.30
CA TYR A 33 13.97 19.79 -3.19
C TYR A 33 12.48 19.69 -3.57
N LYS A 34 11.62 20.12 -2.63
CA LYS A 34 10.15 20.14 -2.77
C LYS A 34 9.45 18.77 -2.92
N ILE A 35 10.12 17.65 -2.67
CA ILE A 35 9.46 16.34 -2.71
C ILE A 35 8.78 16.05 -1.37
N GLY A 36 9.54 15.92 -0.28
CA GLY A 36 8.99 15.52 1.02
C GLY A 36 8.34 14.12 1.01
N TRP A 37 7.98 13.60 2.19
CA TRP A 37 7.53 12.22 2.34
C TRP A 37 6.31 11.81 1.48
N VAL A 38 5.33 12.71 1.29
CA VAL A 38 4.08 12.40 0.57
C VAL A 38 4.36 12.16 -0.92
N ILE A 39 5.13 13.04 -1.55
CA ILE A 39 5.44 12.93 -2.98
C ILE A 39 6.38 11.75 -3.19
N ALA A 40 7.39 11.58 -2.32
CA ALA A 40 8.29 10.42 -2.35
C ALA A 40 7.51 9.09 -2.29
N GLY A 41 6.59 8.96 -1.33
CA GLY A 41 5.75 7.77 -1.18
C GLY A 41 4.85 7.52 -2.40
N LYS A 42 4.20 8.56 -2.93
CA LYS A 42 3.34 8.45 -4.12
C LYS A 42 4.13 8.05 -5.37
N LEU A 43 5.35 8.58 -5.56
CA LEU A 43 6.23 8.19 -6.66
C LEU A 43 6.59 6.71 -6.58
N LEU A 44 6.99 6.22 -5.41
CA LEU A 44 7.32 4.81 -5.23
C LEU A 44 6.09 3.91 -5.43
N ALA A 45 4.92 4.28 -4.88
CA ALA A 45 3.67 3.55 -5.11
C ALA A 45 3.30 3.47 -6.59
N ARG A 46 3.62 4.50 -7.39
CA ARG A 46 3.38 4.50 -8.84
C ARG A 46 4.39 3.66 -9.62
N LYS A 47 5.66 3.65 -9.21
CA LYS A 47 6.74 2.87 -9.85
C LYS A 47 6.75 1.41 -9.42
N ARG A 48 6.28 1.10 -8.20
CA ARG A 48 6.23 -0.23 -7.59
C ARG A 48 4.84 -0.53 -6.99
N PRO A 49 3.76 -0.49 -7.80
CA PRO A 49 2.39 -0.60 -7.31
C PRO A 49 2.04 -1.94 -6.68
N ARG A 50 2.83 -2.98 -6.94
CA ARG A 50 2.67 -4.32 -6.32
C ARG A 50 3.66 -4.55 -5.16
N LEU A 51 4.27 -3.50 -4.64
CA LEU A 51 5.16 -3.51 -3.48
C LEU A 51 4.68 -2.52 -2.42
N LEU A 52 4.37 -1.28 -2.82
CA LEU A 52 3.98 -0.22 -1.89
C LEU A 52 2.61 0.38 -2.28
N PRO A 53 1.70 0.57 -1.31
CA PRO A 53 0.49 1.37 -1.50
C PRO A 53 0.82 2.87 -1.48
N VAL A 54 -0.14 3.71 -1.83
CA VAL A 54 -0.10 5.14 -1.50
C VAL A 54 -0.24 5.32 0.00
N TYR A 55 0.72 6.02 0.60
CA TYR A 55 0.64 6.54 1.96
C TYR A 55 0.72 8.06 1.90
N ASP A 56 -0.40 8.73 2.11
CA ASP A 56 -0.48 10.19 2.14
C ASP A 56 -1.14 10.68 3.41
N ARG A 57 -1.39 12.00 3.52
CA ARG A 57 -1.95 12.60 4.73
C ARG A 57 -3.32 12.01 5.10
N VAL A 58 -4.16 11.70 4.10
CA VAL A 58 -5.49 11.16 4.33
C VAL A 58 -5.40 9.73 4.81
N VAL A 59 -4.65 8.88 4.09
CA VAL A 59 -4.44 7.47 4.49
C VAL A 59 -3.77 7.39 5.87
N ARG A 60 -2.78 8.26 6.14
CA ARG A 60 -2.13 8.35 7.44
C ARG A 60 -3.10 8.73 8.57
N CYS A 61 -3.98 9.70 8.35
CA CYS A 61 -4.97 10.06 9.37
C CYS A 61 -6.00 8.93 9.57
N ALA A 62 -6.51 8.34 8.49
CA ALA A 62 -7.46 7.23 8.54
C ALA A 62 -6.95 6.01 9.32
N LEU A 63 -5.63 5.78 9.30
CA LEU A 63 -5.00 4.65 9.99
C LEU A 63 -4.44 4.98 11.37
N GLY A 64 -4.67 6.19 11.90
CA GLY A 64 -4.18 6.55 13.23
C GLY A 64 -2.66 6.74 13.33
N HIS A 65 -2.02 7.18 12.24
CA HIS A 65 -0.58 7.54 12.20
C HIS A 65 0.39 6.39 12.57
N PRO A 66 0.32 5.22 11.91
CA PRO A 66 1.21 4.10 12.21
C PRO A 66 2.68 4.48 11.95
N PRO A 67 3.61 4.13 12.86
CA PRO A 67 5.04 4.42 12.69
C PRO A 67 5.68 3.51 11.63
N SER A 68 5.22 2.27 11.49
CA SER A 68 5.83 1.22 10.67
C SER A 68 4.92 0.76 9.54
N PHE A 69 4.21 1.71 8.91
CA PHE A 69 3.09 1.45 8.00
C PHE A 69 3.30 0.32 6.98
N TRP A 70 4.43 0.28 6.27
CA TRP A 70 4.64 -0.76 5.24
C TRP A 70 4.81 -2.15 5.83
N THR A 71 5.49 -2.27 6.98
CA THR A 71 5.66 -3.54 7.69
C THR A 71 4.34 -3.99 8.29
N ASP A 72 3.64 -3.08 8.97
CA ASP A 72 2.34 -3.35 9.61
C ASP A 72 1.30 -3.81 8.57
N LEU A 73 1.21 -3.10 7.43
CA LEU A 73 0.33 -3.50 6.34
C LEU A 73 0.71 -4.85 5.75
N ARG A 74 2.01 -5.13 5.56
CA ARG A 74 2.47 -6.42 5.04
C ARG A 74 2.07 -7.55 5.99
N THR A 75 2.20 -7.34 7.29
CA THR A 75 1.79 -8.30 8.33
C THR A 75 0.28 -8.52 8.27
N ALA A 76 -0.53 -7.45 8.32
CA ALA A 76 -1.99 -7.53 8.26
C ALA A 76 -2.52 -8.21 6.99
N LEU A 77 -1.84 -8.07 5.85
CA LEU A 77 -2.21 -8.75 4.59
C LEU A 77 -1.91 -10.25 4.59
N ARG A 78 -1.11 -10.76 5.54
CA ARG A 78 -0.67 -12.16 5.63
C ARG A 78 -1.22 -12.91 6.84
N GLU A 79 -1.69 -12.18 7.84
CA GLU A 79 -2.43 -12.75 8.97
C GLU A 79 -3.72 -13.43 8.52
N ASP A 80 -4.23 -14.33 9.36
CA ASP A 80 -5.52 -15.01 9.18
C ASP A 80 -5.71 -15.62 7.79
N ASP A 81 -4.73 -16.41 7.34
CA ASP A 81 -4.73 -17.04 6.01
C ASP A 81 -4.97 -16.02 4.87
N ALA A 82 -4.35 -14.84 5.01
CA ALA A 82 -4.48 -13.72 4.09
C ALA A 82 -5.94 -13.24 3.87
N ALA A 83 -6.84 -13.42 4.85
CA ALA A 83 -8.25 -13.05 4.73
C ALA A 83 -8.47 -11.59 4.34
N LEU A 84 -7.64 -10.65 4.84
CA LEU A 84 -7.69 -9.25 4.40
C LEU A 84 -7.34 -9.09 2.92
N HIS A 85 -6.29 -9.78 2.46
CA HIS A 85 -5.89 -9.76 1.06
C HIS A 85 -7.00 -10.30 0.15
N HIS A 86 -7.62 -11.41 0.51
CA HIS A 86 -8.74 -11.99 -0.23
C HIS A 86 -9.95 -11.04 -0.29
N ARG A 87 -10.29 -10.38 0.82
CA ARG A 87 -11.34 -9.35 0.85
C ARG A 87 -11.04 -8.20 -0.12
N ILE A 88 -9.80 -7.71 -0.15
CA ILE A 88 -9.37 -6.66 -1.08
C ILE A 88 -9.47 -7.12 -2.54
N LEU A 89 -9.11 -8.37 -2.85
CA LEU A 89 -9.29 -8.94 -4.18
C LEU A 89 -10.77 -9.07 -4.56
N GLY A 90 -11.64 -9.42 -3.61
CA GLY A 90 -13.08 -9.40 -3.79
C GLY A 90 -13.61 -8.01 -4.15
N LEU A 91 -13.17 -6.96 -3.43
CA LEU A 91 -13.51 -5.56 -3.77
C LEU A 91 -13.07 -5.20 -5.19
N ARG A 92 -11.88 -5.64 -5.61
CA ARG A 92 -11.37 -5.43 -6.97
C ARG A 92 -12.30 -6.05 -8.02
N GLN A 93 -12.73 -7.29 -7.78
CA GLN A 93 -13.64 -8.00 -8.68
C GLN A 93 -15.02 -7.35 -8.74
N SER A 94 -15.62 -7.05 -7.58
CA SER A 94 -16.94 -6.40 -7.51
C SER A 94 -16.97 -5.02 -8.17
N ALA A 95 -15.85 -4.29 -8.15
CA ALA A 95 -15.71 -3.00 -8.83
C ALA A 95 -15.38 -3.12 -10.34
N GLY A 96 -15.26 -4.33 -10.89
CA GLY A 96 -14.93 -4.55 -12.30
C GLY A 96 -13.52 -4.10 -12.69
N LEU A 97 -12.58 -4.03 -11.73
CA LEU A 97 -11.24 -3.49 -11.96
C LEU A 97 -10.28 -4.54 -12.55
N PRO A 98 -9.45 -4.18 -13.55
CA PRO A 98 -8.51 -5.10 -14.17
C PRO A 98 -7.39 -5.53 -13.20
N GLU A 99 -6.74 -6.67 -13.48
CA GLU A 99 -5.62 -7.20 -12.67
C GLU A 99 -4.36 -6.33 -12.69
N THR A 100 -4.31 -5.35 -13.61
CA THR A 100 -3.28 -4.31 -13.62
C THR A 100 -3.39 -3.39 -12.41
N VAL A 101 -4.58 -3.25 -11.81
CA VAL A 101 -4.79 -2.58 -10.52
C VAL A 101 -4.38 -3.54 -9.40
N SER A 102 -3.34 -3.18 -8.65
CA SER A 102 -2.86 -4.00 -7.55
C SER A 102 -3.82 -4.02 -6.36
N ALA A 103 -3.80 -5.09 -5.56
CA ALA A 103 -4.50 -5.15 -4.28
C ALA A 103 -4.14 -3.97 -3.37
N LEU A 104 -2.86 -3.56 -3.35
CA LEU A 104 -2.40 -2.41 -2.57
C LEU A 104 -3.07 -1.10 -2.99
N ARG A 105 -3.29 -0.90 -4.30
CA ARG A 105 -4.01 0.27 -4.81
C ARG A 105 -5.49 0.23 -4.44
N VAL A 106 -6.11 -0.95 -4.45
CA VAL A 106 -7.49 -1.10 -3.98
C VAL A 106 -7.59 -0.78 -2.49
N ALA A 107 -6.65 -1.25 -1.68
CA ALA A 107 -6.60 -0.95 -0.26
C ALA A 107 -6.43 0.55 0.04
N ASP A 108 -5.46 1.23 -0.57
CA ASP A 108 -5.24 2.65 -0.30
C ASP A 108 -6.42 3.53 -0.72
N VAL A 109 -7.06 3.24 -1.87
CA VAL A 109 -8.27 3.94 -2.31
C VAL A 109 -9.45 3.65 -1.39
N ALA A 110 -9.66 2.39 -0.97
CA ALA A 110 -10.76 2.05 -0.07
C ALA A 110 -10.63 2.79 1.28
N VAL A 111 -9.43 2.82 1.86
CA VAL A 111 -9.15 3.58 3.10
C VAL A 111 -9.36 5.08 2.88
N TRP A 112 -8.88 5.61 1.75
CA TRP A 112 -9.04 7.02 1.40
C TRP A 112 -10.53 7.42 1.27
N MET A 113 -11.32 6.61 0.57
CA MET A 113 -12.76 6.83 0.39
C MET A 113 -13.56 6.67 1.69
N ALA A 114 -13.08 5.85 2.62
CA ALA A 114 -13.70 5.67 3.93
C ALA A 114 -13.37 6.80 4.92
N HIS A 115 -12.27 7.53 4.71
CA HIS A 115 -11.86 8.62 5.61
C HIS A 115 -12.91 9.73 5.82
N PRO A 116 -13.60 10.26 4.79
CA PRO A 116 -14.64 11.27 4.97
C PRO A 116 -15.99 10.72 5.50
N ALA A 117 -16.07 9.44 5.89
CA ALA A 117 -17.31 8.86 6.39
C ALA A 117 -17.76 9.52 7.71
N PRO A 118 -19.09 9.69 7.94
CA PRO A 118 -19.62 10.29 9.16
C PRO A 118 -19.04 9.65 10.42
N GLY A 119 -18.45 10.46 11.30
CA GLY A 119 -17.84 10.01 12.56
C GLY A 119 -16.31 10.10 12.60
N HIS A 120 -15.63 10.20 11.46
CA HIS A 120 -14.18 10.44 11.42
C HIS A 120 -13.90 11.96 11.47
N ARG A 121 -13.56 12.49 12.65
CA ARG A 121 -12.98 13.83 12.79
C ARG A 121 -11.45 13.67 12.92
N CYS A 122 -10.71 14.07 11.89
CA CYS A 122 -9.27 14.30 12.06
C CYS A 122 -9.13 15.60 12.88
N PRO A 123 -8.27 15.66 13.91
CA PRO A 123 -7.88 16.93 14.52
C PRO A 123 -7.17 17.86 13.53
#